data_AF-A0A7W0GUQ6-F1
#
_entry.id   AF-A0A7W0GUQ6-F1
#
_cell.length_a   1.000
_cell.length_b   1.000
_cell.length_c   1.000
_cell.angle_alpha   90.00
_cell.angle_beta   90.00
_cell.angle_gamma   90.00
#
_symmetry.space_group_name_H-M   'P 1'
#
loop_
_entity.id
_entity.type
_entity.pdbx_description
1 polymer ?
#
loop_
_entity_poly.entity_id
_entity_poly.type
_entity_poly.pdbx_seq_one_letter_code
_entity_poly.pdbx_strand_id
1 'polypeptide(L)'
;MHPPTIRALPPAITGALLAAGIGTGCGGATRPAALPSPAAAVDECVLRAGNSTEAGEVQVAVTARTDSLLFARHRLATPIRLDCMGRRRPGLASGWTGDSGGLAWTLVLTDAGAVAERWQAQPRAAAALRFGGVESVVPLDEKRLVVTFRAPHDSLPDLFADPALGVAQDSMTAVVLRPMPFSGDARDAIDRGAGVIRTADPRALAYAAARDGLLTVPLPWDRTYALVLPARSSGLGPIVGTDTPGFRAALASGAVRVEARAAEPPFWWETDRCPPAAPQASGPARSSAVLHSRGDPVARALAERLVAIAERPNAVVRGVEPSELSTALSAGTDLGYVVALPRRALVPCREIAGWPPGATAVALVDTRDRLIVRHGVPPLEVEYDGAIRPVPFR
;
A
#
# COMPACT_ATOMS: atom_id res chain seq x y z
N MET A 1 28.11 25.38 35.46
CA MET A 1 28.09 26.39 36.54
C MET A 1 27.61 27.70 35.94
N HIS A 2 26.67 28.37 36.64
CA HIS A 2 25.94 29.60 36.29
C HIS A 2 24.79 29.46 35.25
N PRO A 3 23.66 30.16 35.48
CA PRO A 3 22.37 29.52 35.82
C PRO A 3 21.22 29.82 34.83
N PRO A 4 20.03 29.19 34.99
CA PRO A 4 18.86 29.45 34.13
C PRO A 4 18.07 30.70 34.58
N THR A 5 17.73 31.56 33.62
CA THR A 5 16.79 32.68 33.79
C THR A 5 15.34 32.19 33.73
N ILE A 6 14.67 32.26 34.87
CA ILE A 6 13.21 32.16 35.03
C ILE A 6 12.59 33.49 34.59
N ARG A 7 11.59 33.46 33.71
CA ARG A 7 10.70 34.61 33.46
C ARG A 7 9.29 34.29 33.94
N ALA A 8 8.81 35.16 34.83
CA ALA A 8 7.57 35.10 35.57
C ALA A 8 6.33 35.48 34.74
N LEU A 9 5.17 34.95 35.15
CA LEU A 9 3.82 35.42 34.81
C LEU A 9 3.54 36.82 35.39
N PRO A 10 2.60 37.57 34.78
CA PRO A 10 1.76 38.53 35.50
C PRO A 10 0.25 38.21 35.29
N PRO A 11 -0.70 38.95 35.89
CA PRO A 11 -1.41 38.49 37.08
C PRO A 11 -2.92 38.33 36.88
N ALA A 12 -3.55 37.81 37.95
CA ALA A 12 -4.98 37.69 38.16
C ALA A 12 -5.77 38.98 37.88
N ILE A 13 -6.95 38.82 37.26
CA ILE A 13 -8.02 39.81 37.30
C ILE A 13 -9.14 39.24 38.17
N THR A 14 -9.33 39.91 39.30
CA THR A 14 -10.36 39.68 40.30
C THR A 14 -11.60 40.52 39.95
N GLY A 15 -12.78 39.91 40.06
CA GLY A 15 -13.95 40.57 40.66
C GLY A 15 -15.03 41.10 39.71
N ALA A 16 -16.19 40.44 39.73
CA ALA A 16 -17.45 41.11 40.01
C ALA A 16 -18.48 40.07 40.49
N LEU A 17 -18.76 40.11 41.80
CA LEU A 17 -19.94 39.54 42.44
C LEU A 17 -21.17 40.36 42.03
N LEU A 18 -22.24 39.69 41.62
CA LEU A 18 -23.59 40.25 41.66
C LEU A 18 -24.56 39.19 42.14
N ALA A 19 -25.30 39.56 43.18
CA ALA A 19 -26.13 38.71 44.00
C ALA A 19 -27.54 38.51 43.41
N ALA A 20 -28.05 37.31 43.66
CA ALA A 20 -29.43 36.93 43.97
C ALA A 20 -30.60 37.47 43.13
N GLY A 21 -31.28 36.52 42.46
CA GLY A 21 -32.72 36.57 42.19
C GLY A 21 -33.29 35.16 42.30
N ILE A 22 -33.93 34.85 43.44
CA ILE A 22 -34.71 33.62 43.61
C ILE A 22 -36.07 33.85 42.94
N GLY A 23 -36.27 33.21 41.79
CA GLY A 23 -37.56 33.13 41.11
C GLY A 23 -37.99 31.68 40.99
N THR A 24 -38.91 31.25 41.85
CA THR A 24 -39.65 29.98 41.69
C THR A 24 -40.65 30.14 40.55
N GLY A 25 -40.31 29.62 39.38
CA GLY A 25 -41.20 29.52 38.22
C GLY A 25 -41.13 28.12 37.62
N CYS A 26 -42.18 27.32 37.81
CA CYS A 26 -42.41 26.09 37.06
C CYS A 26 -42.69 26.46 35.59
N GLY A 27 -41.67 26.40 34.74
CA GLY A 27 -41.77 26.54 33.29
C GLY A 27 -40.98 25.42 32.62
N GLY A 28 -41.65 24.62 31.79
CA GLY A 28 -41.08 23.42 31.17
C GLY A 28 -39.75 23.71 30.47
N ALA A 29 -38.71 22.98 30.87
CA ALA A 29 -37.42 23.01 30.22
C ALA A 29 -37.56 22.44 28.79
N THR A 30 -37.65 23.32 27.80
CA THR A 30 -37.38 22.98 26.40
C THR A 30 -35.96 22.41 26.33
N ARG A 31 -35.87 21.11 26.05
CA ARG A 31 -34.62 20.39 25.78
C ARG A 31 -33.82 21.20 24.76
N PRO A 32 -32.54 21.54 25.02
CA PRO A 32 -31.70 22.19 24.03
C PRO A 32 -31.74 21.36 22.75
N ALA A 33 -32.08 21.99 21.63
CA ALA A 33 -32.04 21.36 20.33
C ALA A 33 -30.63 20.76 20.16
N ALA A 34 -30.57 19.45 19.92
CA ALA A 34 -29.31 18.78 19.64
C ALA A 34 -28.66 19.52 18.46
N LEU A 35 -27.41 19.95 18.65
CA LEU A 35 -26.60 20.48 17.56
C LEU A 35 -26.69 19.48 16.41
N PRO A 36 -26.93 19.91 15.15
CA PRO A 36 -26.93 18.99 14.04
C PRO A 36 -25.60 18.23 14.06
N SER A 37 -25.68 16.90 14.15
CA SER A 37 -24.50 16.05 14.02
C SER A 37 -23.74 16.51 12.77
N PRO A 38 -22.41 16.74 12.86
CA PRO A 38 -21.64 17.06 11.68
C PRO A 38 -21.95 15.99 10.63
N ALA A 39 -22.37 16.42 9.45
CA ALA A 39 -22.63 15.52 8.34
C ALA A 39 -21.44 14.56 8.25
N ALA A 40 -21.71 13.25 8.30
CA ALA A 40 -20.67 12.23 8.30
C ALA A 40 -19.67 12.58 7.19
N ALA A 41 -18.40 12.79 7.56
CA ALA A 41 -17.37 13.16 6.62
C ALA A 41 -17.41 12.18 5.44
N VAL A 42 -17.43 12.71 4.21
CA VAL A 42 -17.39 11.88 3.01
C VAL A 42 -16.10 11.07 3.07
N ASP A 43 -16.25 9.74 3.18
CA ASP A 43 -15.10 8.85 3.15
C ASP A 43 -14.50 8.86 1.74
N GLU A 44 -13.37 9.54 1.60
CA GLU A 44 -12.64 9.73 0.34
C GLU A 44 -12.18 8.40 -0.28
N CYS A 45 -12.02 7.36 0.54
CA CYS A 45 -11.63 6.03 0.08
C CYS A 45 -12.83 5.16 -0.35
N VAL A 46 -14.05 5.70 -0.29
CA VAL A 46 -15.27 5.00 -0.74
C VAL A 46 -15.72 5.55 -2.09
N LEU A 47 -15.59 4.72 -3.11
CA LEU A 47 -16.09 4.96 -4.46
C LEU A 47 -17.59 4.73 -4.52
N ARG A 48 -18.33 5.74 -4.97
CA ARG A 48 -19.77 5.66 -5.22
C ARG A 48 -20.03 5.90 -6.70
N ALA A 49 -20.40 4.85 -7.43
CA ALA A 49 -20.75 4.93 -8.85
C ALA A 49 -22.28 4.96 -9.04
N GLY A 50 -22.98 5.85 -8.32
CA GLY A 50 -24.44 5.96 -8.32
C GLY A 50 -25.07 5.54 -6.99
N ASN A 51 -26.40 5.42 -6.99
CA ASN A 51 -27.22 5.22 -5.79
C ASN A 51 -27.64 3.75 -5.58
N SER A 52 -26.94 2.79 -6.19
CA SER A 52 -27.27 1.38 -5.99
C SER A 52 -26.93 0.96 -4.57
N THR A 53 -27.97 0.61 -3.81
CA THR A 53 -27.88 0.02 -2.47
C THR A 53 -28.23 -1.46 -2.48
N GLU A 54 -28.31 -2.09 -3.66
CA GLU A 54 -28.74 -3.47 -3.78
C GLU A 54 -27.58 -4.45 -3.59
N ALA A 55 -27.86 -5.53 -2.84
CA ALA A 55 -27.06 -6.74 -2.86
C ALA A 55 -27.01 -7.29 -4.30
N GLY A 56 -25.83 -7.69 -4.76
CA GLY A 56 -25.68 -8.06 -6.16
C GLY A 56 -24.29 -8.54 -6.54
N GLU A 57 -24.19 -9.01 -7.77
CA GLU A 57 -22.93 -9.49 -8.33
C GLU A 57 -22.27 -8.40 -9.19
N VAL A 58 -20.99 -8.11 -8.92
CA VAL A 58 -20.21 -7.15 -9.70
C VAL A 58 -19.13 -7.90 -10.47
N GLN A 59 -19.19 -7.84 -11.80
CA GLN A 59 -18.14 -8.38 -12.66
C GLN A 59 -16.91 -7.46 -12.63
N VAL A 60 -15.78 -7.99 -12.18
CA VAL A 60 -14.49 -7.32 -12.13
C VAL A 60 -13.62 -7.89 -13.23
N ALA A 61 -13.26 -7.07 -14.21
CA ALA A 61 -12.33 -7.50 -15.25
C ALA A 61 -10.95 -7.75 -14.65
N VAL A 62 -10.43 -8.95 -14.86
CA VAL A 62 -9.11 -9.35 -14.38
C VAL A 62 -8.26 -9.83 -15.55
N THR A 63 -7.05 -9.28 -15.66
CA THR A 63 -6.02 -9.84 -16.53
C THR A 63 -5.46 -11.11 -15.89
N ALA A 64 -5.20 -12.13 -16.70
CA ALA A 64 -4.91 -13.49 -16.21
C ALA A 64 -3.67 -13.64 -15.30
N ARG A 65 -2.76 -12.66 -15.18
CA ARG A 65 -1.49 -12.83 -14.46
C ARG A 65 -1.30 -12.00 -13.18
N THR A 66 -1.96 -10.86 -13.00
CA THR A 66 -1.65 -9.95 -11.86
C THR A 66 -2.89 -9.52 -11.06
N ASP A 67 -4.06 -9.43 -11.69
CA ASP A 67 -5.28 -8.97 -11.03
C ASP A 67 -5.92 -10.05 -10.14
N SER A 68 -5.62 -11.32 -10.39
CA SER A 68 -6.17 -12.46 -9.64
C SER A 68 -5.80 -12.45 -8.14
N LEU A 69 -4.60 -11.94 -7.79
CA LEU A 69 -4.14 -11.88 -6.41
C LEU A 69 -4.75 -10.70 -5.64
N LEU A 70 -4.88 -9.54 -6.30
CA LEU A 70 -5.60 -8.39 -5.75
C LEU A 70 -7.08 -8.70 -5.57
N PHE A 71 -7.67 -9.42 -6.54
CA PHE A 71 -9.02 -9.93 -6.43
C PHE A 71 -9.14 -10.92 -5.26
N ALA A 72 -8.27 -11.93 -5.13
CA ALA A 72 -8.38 -12.91 -4.04
C ALA A 72 -8.36 -12.28 -2.64
N ARG A 73 -7.77 -11.09 -2.46
CA ARG A 73 -7.69 -10.40 -1.16
C ARG A 73 -9.03 -9.96 -0.61
N HIS A 74 -10.07 -9.71 -1.42
CA HIS A 74 -11.39 -9.37 -0.86
C HIS A 74 -11.96 -10.48 0.02
N ARG A 75 -11.49 -11.73 -0.16
CA ARG A 75 -11.91 -12.91 0.62
C ARG A 75 -11.10 -13.13 1.90
N LEU A 76 -10.04 -12.36 2.10
CA LEU A 76 -9.20 -12.42 3.28
C LEU A 76 -9.47 -11.20 4.15
N ALA A 77 -9.79 -11.41 5.43
CA ALA A 77 -9.72 -10.35 6.42
C ALA A 77 -8.41 -10.44 7.17
N THR A 78 -7.66 -9.35 7.14
CA THR A 78 -6.45 -9.13 7.93
C THR A 78 -6.80 -8.49 9.26
N PRO A 79 -5.94 -8.55 10.29
CA PRO A 79 -6.19 -7.88 11.58
C PRO A 79 -6.60 -6.42 11.44
N ILE A 80 -5.86 -5.65 10.64
CA ILE A 80 -6.25 -4.29 10.27
C ILE A 80 -6.31 -4.16 8.76
N ARG A 81 -6.93 -3.07 8.30
CA ARG A 81 -6.90 -2.64 6.90
C ARG A 81 -6.23 -1.29 6.81
N LEU A 82 -5.67 -0.98 5.65
CA LEU A 82 -5.17 0.36 5.33
C LEU A 82 -6.04 0.93 4.20
N ASP A 83 -6.69 2.07 4.47
CA ASP A 83 -7.46 2.76 3.45
C ASP A 83 -6.55 3.37 2.37
N CYS A 84 -7.15 3.96 1.34
CA CYS A 84 -6.45 4.60 0.22
C CYS A 84 -5.44 5.69 0.64
N MET A 85 -5.58 6.25 1.86
CA MET A 85 -4.68 7.24 2.45
C MET A 85 -3.64 6.61 3.39
N GLY A 86 -3.65 5.29 3.53
CA GLY A 86 -2.78 4.53 4.44
C GLY A 86 -3.18 4.64 5.90
N ARG A 87 -4.42 5.06 6.21
CA ARG A 87 -4.92 5.12 7.59
C ARG A 87 -5.43 3.74 8.00
N ARG A 88 -5.17 3.40 9.26
CA ARG A 88 -5.53 2.10 9.84
C ARG A 88 -7.03 2.06 10.12
N ARG A 89 -7.67 1.04 9.59
CA ARG A 89 -9.09 0.73 9.79
C ARG A 89 -9.22 -0.63 10.48
N PRO A 90 -10.27 -0.83 11.28
CA PRO A 90 -10.61 -2.17 11.77
C PRO A 90 -10.70 -3.20 10.64
N GLY A 91 -10.17 -4.38 10.91
CA GLY A 91 -10.28 -5.58 10.08
C GLY A 91 -10.89 -6.71 10.92
N LEU A 92 -10.17 -7.83 11.08
CA LEU A 92 -10.52 -8.83 12.10
C LEU A 92 -10.39 -8.27 13.52
N ALA A 93 -9.44 -7.35 13.72
CA ALA A 93 -9.27 -6.67 15.00
C ALA A 93 -10.25 -5.49 15.07
N SER A 94 -11.13 -5.54 16.06
CA SER A 94 -12.06 -4.46 16.39
C SER A 94 -11.37 -3.29 17.09
N GLY A 95 -10.20 -3.52 17.69
CA GLY A 95 -9.38 -2.52 18.34
C GLY A 95 -7.98 -3.05 18.65
N TRP A 96 -7.10 -2.14 19.04
CA TRP A 96 -5.71 -2.45 19.40
C TRP A 96 -5.16 -1.44 20.40
N THR A 97 -4.20 -1.87 21.19
CA THR A 97 -3.47 -1.02 22.16
C THR A 97 -2.01 -1.42 22.20
N GLY A 98 -1.11 -0.45 22.12
CA GLY A 98 0.31 -0.64 22.34
C GLY A 98 0.67 -0.46 23.81
N ASP A 99 1.72 -1.12 24.27
CA ASP A 99 2.37 -0.78 25.54
C ASP A 99 3.10 0.56 25.46
N SER A 100 3.56 1.08 26.60
CA SER A 100 4.30 2.34 26.65
C SER A 100 5.63 2.31 25.91
N GLY A 101 6.21 1.11 25.72
CA GLY A 101 7.49 0.92 25.04
C GLY A 101 7.38 0.70 23.53
N GLY A 102 6.16 0.50 23.00
CA GLY A 102 5.94 0.15 21.59
C GLY A 102 6.46 -1.24 21.20
N LEU A 103 6.81 -2.08 22.18
CA LEU A 103 7.36 -3.43 21.97
C LEU A 103 6.26 -4.49 21.95
N ALA A 104 5.09 -4.20 22.54
CA ALA A 104 3.99 -5.14 22.62
C ALA A 104 2.68 -4.48 22.16
N TRP A 105 1.94 -5.18 21.31
CA TRP A 105 0.64 -4.76 20.83
C TRP A 105 -0.41 -5.81 21.17
N THR A 106 -1.50 -5.38 21.83
CA THR A 106 -2.67 -6.23 22.09
C THR A 106 -3.73 -5.93 21.04
N LEU A 107 -4.16 -6.96 20.31
CA LEU A 107 -5.24 -6.90 19.33
C LEU A 107 -6.52 -7.51 19.91
N VAL A 108 -7.66 -6.88 19.68
CA VAL A 108 -8.99 -7.38 20.09
C VAL A 108 -9.68 -8.04 18.90
N LEU A 109 -9.68 -9.36 18.88
CA LEU A 109 -10.21 -10.24 17.83
C LEU A 109 -11.48 -10.97 18.31
N THR A 110 -12.21 -11.58 17.38
CA THR A 110 -13.33 -12.48 17.72
C THR A 110 -12.84 -13.79 18.34
N ASP A 111 -11.74 -14.32 17.83
CA ASP A 111 -11.10 -15.56 18.30
C ASP A 111 -9.57 -15.43 18.15
N ALA A 112 -8.90 -15.09 19.25
CA ALA A 112 -7.46 -14.90 19.29
C ALA A 112 -6.68 -16.22 19.20
N GLY A 113 -7.23 -17.31 19.76
CA GLY A 113 -6.59 -18.63 19.76
C GLY A 113 -6.48 -19.21 18.35
N ALA A 114 -7.59 -19.22 17.61
CA ALA A 114 -7.62 -19.73 16.24
C ALA A 114 -6.73 -18.90 15.29
N VAL A 115 -6.68 -17.57 15.47
CA VAL A 115 -5.80 -16.70 14.68
C VAL A 115 -4.32 -17.00 14.96
N ALA A 116 -3.94 -17.14 16.23
CA ALA A 116 -2.56 -17.47 16.62
C ALA A 116 -2.11 -18.83 16.04
N GLU A 117 -2.93 -19.86 16.20
CA GLU A 117 -2.66 -21.20 15.67
C GLU A 117 -2.47 -21.17 14.15
N ARG A 118 -3.37 -20.47 13.44
CA ARG A 118 -3.28 -20.33 11.98
C ARG A 118 -1.99 -19.66 11.54
N TRP A 119 -1.59 -18.58 12.19
CA TRP A 119 -0.36 -17.87 11.83
C TRP A 119 0.90 -18.71 12.06
N GLN A 120 0.91 -19.54 13.10
CA GLN A 120 2.00 -20.47 13.36
C GLN A 120 2.03 -21.63 12.35
N ALA A 121 0.87 -22.16 11.99
CA ALA A 121 0.75 -23.28 11.06
C ALA A 121 1.04 -22.90 9.60
N GLN A 122 0.90 -21.62 9.21
CA GLN A 122 1.04 -21.19 7.82
C GLN A 122 2.43 -20.62 7.52
N PRO A 123 3.22 -21.22 6.60
CA PRO A 123 4.58 -20.76 6.30
C PRO A 123 4.66 -19.29 5.84
N ARG A 124 3.67 -18.81 5.09
CA ARG A 124 3.62 -17.41 4.64
C ARG A 124 3.39 -16.44 5.81
N ALA A 125 2.49 -16.78 6.73
CA ALA A 125 2.22 -15.98 7.92
C ALA A 125 3.45 -15.95 8.83
N ALA A 126 4.02 -17.12 9.13
CA ALA A 126 5.25 -17.24 9.92
C ALA A 126 6.41 -16.43 9.31
N ALA A 127 6.58 -16.47 7.99
CA ALA A 127 7.58 -15.66 7.30
C ALA A 127 7.31 -14.15 7.43
N ALA A 128 6.06 -13.71 7.26
CA ALA A 128 5.67 -12.30 7.42
C ALA A 128 5.95 -11.80 8.85
N LEU A 129 5.57 -12.57 9.87
CA LEU A 129 5.85 -12.25 11.28
C LEU A 129 7.36 -12.15 11.54
N ARG A 130 8.14 -13.14 11.08
CA ARG A 130 9.61 -13.14 11.25
C ARG A 130 10.27 -11.93 10.58
N PHE A 131 9.91 -11.62 9.33
CA PHE A 131 10.45 -10.46 8.62
C PHE A 131 9.95 -9.13 9.20
N GLY A 132 8.76 -9.13 9.80
CA GLY A 132 8.21 -7.99 10.53
C GLY A 132 8.82 -7.77 11.93
N GLY A 133 9.79 -8.60 12.34
CA GLY A 133 10.47 -8.46 13.62
C GLY A 133 9.65 -8.94 14.82
N VAL A 134 8.61 -9.74 14.59
CA VAL A 134 7.80 -10.35 15.67
C VAL A 134 8.61 -11.43 16.38
N GLU A 135 8.65 -11.37 17.70
CA GLU A 135 9.29 -12.35 18.57
C GLU A 135 8.31 -13.38 19.10
N SER A 136 7.10 -12.95 19.48
CA SER A 136 6.08 -13.86 19.99
C SER A 136 4.66 -13.42 19.61
N VAL A 137 3.78 -14.41 19.51
CA VAL A 137 2.34 -14.25 19.30
C VAL A 137 1.65 -15.14 20.32
N VAL A 138 0.98 -14.53 21.30
CA VAL A 138 0.41 -15.25 22.46
C VAL A 138 -1.04 -14.80 22.67
N PRO A 139 -2.02 -15.72 22.62
CA PRO A 139 -3.38 -15.39 23.04
C PRO A 139 -3.38 -15.16 24.55
N LEU A 140 -3.80 -13.97 24.98
CA LEU A 140 -3.97 -13.63 26.39
C LEU A 140 -5.28 -14.21 26.93
N ASP A 141 -6.31 -14.21 26.10
CA ASP A 141 -7.60 -14.88 26.32
C ASP A 141 -8.29 -15.14 24.96
N GLU A 142 -9.56 -15.49 24.98
CA GLU A 142 -10.38 -15.78 23.78
C GLU A 142 -10.38 -14.64 22.76
N LYS A 143 -10.26 -13.37 23.18
CA LYS A 143 -10.41 -12.19 22.31
C LYS A 143 -9.15 -11.38 22.18
N ARG A 144 -8.19 -11.51 23.10
CA ARG A 144 -6.99 -10.68 23.13
C ARG A 144 -5.78 -11.45 22.67
N LEU A 145 -5.14 -10.97 21.61
CA LEU A 145 -3.88 -11.50 21.10
C LEU A 145 -2.76 -10.51 21.35
N VAL A 146 -1.72 -10.92 22.06
CA VAL A 146 -0.52 -10.12 22.31
C VAL A 146 0.56 -10.50 21.29
N VAL A 147 1.13 -9.49 20.64
CA VAL A 147 2.23 -9.64 19.68
C VAL A 147 3.39 -8.80 20.17
N THR A 148 4.56 -9.42 20.37
CA THR A 148 5.78 -8.74 20.80
C THR A 148 6.77 -8.61 19.67
N PHE A 149 7.51 -7.50 19.64
CA PHE A 149 8.46 -7.14 18.60
C PHE A 149 9.86 -6.97 19.17
N ARG A 150 10.88 -7.24 18.35
CA ARG A 150 12.30 -7.06 18.70
C ARG A 150 12.69 -5.60 18.86
N ALA A 151 12.02 -4.71 18.13
CA ALA A 151 12.26 -3.28 18.12
C ALA A 151 10.96 -2.53 18.42
N PRO A 152 11.04 -1.37 19.09
CA PRO A 152 9.85 -0.59 19.40
C PRO A 152 9.24 0.02 18.13
N HIS A 153 7.92 0.14 18.12
CA HIS A 153 7.16 0.81 17.08
C HIS A 153 6.35 1.96 17.66
N ASP A 154 6.49 3.16 17.09
CA ASP A 154 5.77 4.37 17.52
C ASP A 154 4.25 4.31 17.26
N SER A 155 3.82 3.40 16.39
CA SER A 155 2.42 3.16 16.07
C SER A 155 2.20 1.71 15.65
N LEU A 156 0.93 1.28 15.57
CA LEU A 156 0.59 -0.09 15.22
C LEU A 156 1.27 -0.49 13.89
N PRO A 157 2.07 -1.56 13.84
CA PRO A 157 2.76 -1.97 12.62
C PRO A 157 1.84 -2.28 11.44
N ASP A 158 2.21 -1.79 10.25
CA ASP A 158 1.47 -2.03 9.00
C ASP A 158 1.49 -3.50 8.56
N LEU A 159 2.42 -4.30 9.09
CA LEU A 159 2.44 -5.78 9.07
C LEU A 159 1.05 -6.38 9.30
N PHE A 160 0.24 -5.80 10.18
CA PHE A 160 -1.08 -6.34 10.51
C PHE A 160 -2.11 -6.19 9.38
N ALA A 161 -1.78 -5.47 8.30
CA ALA A 161 -2.55 -5.44 7.06
C ALA A 161 -2.05 -6.45 6.01
N ASP A 162 -1.03 -7.26 6.34
CA ASP A 162 -0.43 -8.19 5.40
C ASP A 162 -1.37 -9.36 5.07
N PRO A 163 -1.64 -9.65 3.78
CA PRO A 163 -2.53 -10.73 3.39
C PRO A 163 -2.10 -12.11 3.87
N ALA A 164 -0.81 -12.31 4.17
CA ALA A 164 -0.32 -13.56 4.76
C ALA A 164 -0.88 -13.79 6.17
N LEU A 165 -1.30 -12.73 6.88
CA LEU A 165 -1.97 -12.81 8.17
C LEU A 165 -3.50 -12.91 8.03
N GLY A 166 -4.02 -12.95 6.80
CA GLY A 166 -5.43 -12.98 6.51
C GLY A 166 -6.11 -14.30 6.88
N VAL A 167 -7.32 -14.21 7.45
CA VAL A 167 -8.25 -15.33 7.62
C VAL A 167 -9.29 -15.27 6.50
N ALA A 168 -9.62 -16.42 5.92
CA ALA A 168 -10.70 -16.49 4.94
C ALA A 168 -12.01 -16.07 5.60
N GLN A 169 -12.73 -15.15 4.98
CA GLN A 169 -14.08 -14.79 5.41
C GLN A 169 -15.10 -15.56 4.59
N ASP A 170 -16.02 -16.23 5.27
CA ASP A 170 -17.27 -16.65 4.63
C ASP A 170 -18.04 -15.39 4.26
N SER A 171 -18.50 -15.34 3.01
CA SER A 171 -19.02 -14.16 2.32
C SER A 171 -20.28 -13.63 3.00
N MET A 172 -20.12 -12.82 4.04
CA MET A 172 -21.21 -12.02 4.65
C MET A 172 -21.41 -10.67 3.95
N THR A 173 -20.68 -10.39 2.89
CA THR A 173 -20.93 -9.22 2.03
C THR A 173 -22.03 -9.55 1.04
N ALA A 174 -23.10 -8.75 1.02
CA ALA A 174 -24.19 -8.93 0.07
C ALA A 174 -23.79 -8.55 -1.38
N VAL A 175 -22.60 -7.99 -1.57
CA VAL A 175 -21.99 -7.75 -2.89
C VAL A 175 -20.90 -8.78 -3.13
N VAL A 176 -21.05 -9.57 -4.19
CA VAL A 176 -20.06 -10.57 -4.61
C VAL A 176 -19.30 -10.02 -5.81
N LEU A 177 -17.99 -9.82 -5.65
CA LEU A 177 -17.12 -9.56 -6.80
C LEU A 177 -16.90 -10.89 -7.53
N ARG A 178 -17.08 -10.92 -8.85
CA ARG A 178 -16.72 -12.07 -9.70
C ARG A 178 -15.65 -11.70 -10.71
N PRO A 179 -14.65 -12.57 -10.92
CA PRO A 179 -13.63 -12.29 -11.91
C PRO A 179 -14.22 -12.54 -13.31
N MET A 180 -14.10 -11.55 -14.18
CA MET A 180 -14.32 -11.68 -15.61
C MET A 180 -12.93 -11.72 -16.27
N PRO A 181 -12.38 -12.91 -16.56
CA PRO A 181 -11.10 -13.01 -17.23
C PRO A 181 -11.17 -12.38 -18.62
N PHE A 182 -10.15 -11.61 -18.96
CA PHE A 182 -9.94 -11.13 -20.32
C PHE A 182 -8.48 -11.24 -20.71
N SER A 183 -8.25 -11.41 -22.01
CA SER A 183 -6.94 -11.35 -22.63
C SER A 183 -7.02 -10.31 -23.74
N GLY A 184 -5.98 -9.49 -23.88
CA GLY A 184 -5.94 -8.46 -24.90
C GLY A 184 -6.42 -7.11 -24.38
N ASP A 185 -7.32 -6.48 -25.14
CA ASP A 185 -7.67 -5.07 -24.98
C ASP A 185 -8.68 -4.87 -23.82
N ALA A 186 -8.39 -3.93 -22.90
CA ALA A 186 -9.31 -3.62 -21.81
C ALA A 186 -10.65 -3.06 -22.30
N ARG A 187 -10.72 -2.54 -23.53
CA ARG A 187 -11.97 -2.09 -24.18
C ARG A 187 -12.95 -3.24 -24.38
N ASP A 188 -12.47 -4.44 -24.66
CA ASP A 188 -13.32 -5.62 -24.83
C ASP A 188 -14.03 -5.98 -23.52
N ALA A 189 -13.37 -5.80 -22.37
CA ALA A 189 -13.98 -6.00 -21.07
C ALA A 189 -15.07 -4.94 -20.78
N ILE A 190 -14.87 -3.69 -21.21
CA ILE A 190 -15.88 -2.62 -21.11
C ILE A 190 -17.13 -3.00 -21.91
N ASP A 191 -16.95 -3.45 -23.15
CA ASP A 191 -18.04 -3.76 -24.07
C ASP A 191 -18.80 -5.03 -23.68
N ARG A 192 -18.13 -6.00 -23.05
CA ARG A 192 -18.77 -7.19 -22.46
C ARG A 192 -19.50 -6.92 -21.14
N GLY A 193 -19.56 -5.67 -20.68
CA GLY A 193 -20.34 -5.30 -19.51
C GLY A 193 -19.62 -5.47 -18.18
N ALA A 194 -18.29 -5.48 -18.13
CA ALA A 194 -17.59 -5.42 -16.85
C ALA A 194 -18.06 -4.20 -16.04
N GLY A 195 -18.29 -4.42 -14.74
CA GLY A 195 -18.70 -3.39 -13.80
C GLY A 195 -17.50 -2.59 -13.27
N VAL A 196 -16.36 -3.25 -13.09
CA VAL A 196 -15.12 -2.64 -12.63
C VAL A 196 -13.94 -3.15 -13.45
N ILE A 197 -13.04 -2.24 -13.84
CA ILE A 197 -11.81 -2.57 -14.56
C ILE A 197 -10.67 -1.74 -13.96
N ARG A 198 -9.60 -2.39 -13.53
CA ARG A 198 -8.34 -1.74 -13.17
C ARG A 198 -7.45 -1.71 -14.41
N THR A 199 -6.98 -0.53 -14.81
CA THR A 199 -6.12 -0.40 -15.99
C THR A 199 -5.23 0.83 -15.94
N ALA A 200 -4.05 0.70 -16.55
CA ALA A 200 -3.16 1.80 -16.86
C ALA A 200 -3.16 2.15 -18.36
N ASP A 201 -3.93 1.43 -19.18
CA ASP A 201 -3.93 1.61 -20.63
C ASP A 201 -4.62 2.93 -21.03
N PRO A 202 -3.88 3.91 -21.58
CA PRO A 202 -4.46 5.19 -21.97
C PRO A 202 -5.57 5.05 -23.03
N ARG A 203 -5.56 3.99 -23.86
CA ARG A 203 -6.60 3.75 -24.87
C ARG A 203 -7.91 3.34 -24.22
N ALA A 204 -7.88 2.42 -23.26
CA ALA A 204 -9.05 2.05 -22.47
C ALA A 204 -9.60 3.22 -21.65
N LEU A 205 -8.72 4.05 -21.08
CA LEU A 205 -9.13 5.24 -20.33
C LEU A 205 -9.81 6.29 -21.23
N ALA A 206 -9.24 6.58 -22.40
CA ALA A 206 -9.87 7.48 -23.37
C ALA A 206 -11.22 6.93 -23.88
N TYR A 207 -11.29 5.61 -24.10
CA TYR A 207 -12.51 4.93 -24.52
C TYR A 207 -13.63 4.97 -23.47
N ALA A 208 -13.27 4.86 -22.19
CA ALA A 208 -14.20 4.99 -21.08
C ALA A 208 -14.65 6.44 -20.88
N ALA A 209 -13.75 7.41 -21.02
CA ALA A 209 -14.07 8.84 -20.89
C ALA A 209 -15.05 9.34 -21.96
N ALA A 210 -15.09 8.69 -23.14
CA ALA A 210 -16.01 9.02 -24.22
C ALA A 210 -17.41 8.38 -24.07
N ARG A 211 -17.70 7.70 -22.95
CA ARG A 211 -18.97 6.99 -22.73
C ARG A 211 -19.72 7.51 -21.52
N ASP A 212 -21.00 7.77 -21.72
CA ASP A 212 -21.93 7.92 -20.61
C ASP A 212 -22.06 6.61 -19.84
N GLY A 213 -22.30 6.70 -18.53
CA GLY A 213 -22.46 5.50 -17.71
C GLY A 213 -21.15 4.90 -17.17
N LEU A 214 -19.98 5.51 -17.46
CA LEU A 214 -18.69 5.10 -16.91
C LEU A 214 -18.01 6.25 -16.15
N LEU A 215 -17.40 5.91 -15.01
CA LEU A 215 -16.56 6.80 -14.22
C LEU A 215 -15.13 6.31 -14.26
N THR A 216 -14.18 7.23 -14.39
CA THR A 216 -12.74 6.93 -14.23
C THR A 216 -12.23 7.56 -12.95
N VAL A 217 -11.67 6.74 -12.07
CA VAL A 217 -11.18 7.18 -10.77
C VAL A 217 -9.70 6.81 -10.62
N PRO A 218 -8.81 7.76 -10.28
CA PRO A 218 -7.43 7.43 -9.98
C PRO A 218 -7.32 6.57 -8.73
N LEU A 219 -6.51 5.52 -8.77
CA LEU A 219 -6.11 4.77 -7.58
C LEU A 219 -4.99 5.49 -6.82
N PRO A 220 -4.68 5.09 -5.58
CA PRO A 220 -3.47 5.52 -4.90
C PRO A 220 -2.22 5.22 -5.72
N TRP A 221 -1.16 6.01 -5.50
CA TRP A 221 0.18 5.66 -5.96
C TRP A 221 0.64 4.41 -5.22
N ASP A 222 0.61 3.25 -5.91
CA ASP A 222 0.82 1.94 -5.31
C ASP A 222 2.20 1.35 -5.62
N ARG A 223 2.89 1.88 -6.64
CA ARG A 223 4.20 1.37 -7.08
C ARG A 223 5.25 2.45 -7.24
N THR A 224 6.46 2.14 -6.81
CA THR A 224 7.68 2.89 -7.13
C THR A 224 8.60 1.98 -7.93
N TYR A 225 8.96 2.40 -9.15
CA TYR A 225 10.01 1.73 -9.91
C TYR A 225 11.37 2.19 -9.42
N ALA A 226 12.28 1.26 -9.18
CA ALA A 226 13.63 1.53 -8.73
C ALA A 226 14.67 0.82 -9.61
N LEU A 227 15.84 1.45 -9.77
CA LEU A 227 17.03 0.83 -10.31
C LEU A 227 17.85 0.28 -9.14
N VAL A 228 17.98 -1.04 -9.05
CA VAL A 228 18.84 -1.72 -8.08
C VAL A 228 20.19 -2.00 -8.70
N LEU A 229 21.26 -1.61 -8.01
CA LEU A 229 22.64 -1.73 -8.44
C LEU A 229 23.44 -2.57 -7.43
N PRO A 230 24.11 -3.65 -7.86
CA PRO A 230 25.00 -4.41 -6.99
C PRO A 230 26.16 -3.56 -6.44
N ALA A 231 26.57 -3.82 -5.20
CA ALA A 231 27.56 -3.05 -4.43
C ALA A 231 28.90 -2.78 -5.15
N ARG A 232 29.30 -3.68 -6.05
CA ARG A 232 30.58 -3.63 -6.79
C ARG A 232 30.41 -3.38 -8.28
N SER A 233 29.19 -3.09 -8.71
CA SER A 233 28.94 -2.71 -10.10
C SER A 233 29.40 -1.26 -10.29
N SER A 234 30.02 -0.97 -11.42
CA SER A 234 30.13 0.42 -11.90
C SER A 234 28.77 0.95 -12.43
N GLY A 235 27.69 0.20 -12.20
CA GLY A 235 26.30 0.52 -12.54
C GLY A 235 26.11 1.03 -13.96
N LEU A 236 25.26 2.03 -14.13
CA LEU A 236 25.13 2.78 -15.38
C LEU A 236 25.98 4.07 -15.39
N GLY A 237 27.12 4.06 -14.68
CA GLY A 237 27.98 5.24 -14.55
C GLY A 237 27.34 6.36 -13.72
N PRO A 238 27.61 7.65 -14.02
CA PRO A 238 27.20 8.79 -13.20
C PRO A 238 25.70 9.10 -13.26
N ILE A 239 24.86 8.32 -13.96
CA ILE A 239 23.40 8.50 -13.95
C ILE A 239 22.87 8.55 -12.51
N VAL A 240 23.40 7.72 -11.62
CA VAL A 240 23.04 7.72 -10.20
C VAL A 240 23.39 9.05 -9.54
N GLY A 241 24.51 9.68 -9.94
CA GLY A 241 24.90 11.02 -9.48
C GLY A 241 24.04 12.16 -10.05
N THR A 242 23.24 11.90 -11.08
CA THR A 242 22.25 12.84 -11.64
C THR A 242 20.83 12.61 -11.11
N ASP A 243 20.64 11.72 -10.12
CA ASP A 243 19.34 11.45 -9.51
C ASP A 243 18.80 12.69 -8.78
N THR A 244 18.08 13.50 -9.53
CA THR A 244 17.43 14.72 -9.08
C THR A 244 15.92 14.57 -9.31
N PRO A 245 15.09 15.32 -8.55
CA PRO A 245 13.65 15.37 -8.83
C PRO A 245 13.34 15.71 -10.30
N GLY A 246 14.15 16.56 -10.94
CA GLY A 246 14.04 16.90 -12.37
C GLY A 246 14.32 15.72 -13.29
N PHE A 247 15.36 14.93 -13.02
CA PHE A 247 15.66 13.70 -13.75
C PHE A 247 14.50 12.70 -13.66
N ARG A 248 13.96 12.47 -12.46
CA ARG A 248 12.80 11.60 -12.23
C ARG A 248 11.55 12.09 -12.95
N ALA A 249 11.30 13.40 -12.96
CA ALA A 249 10.18 14.00 -13.69
C ALA A 249 10.31 13.82 -15.22
N ALA A 250 11.54 13.91 -15.76
CA ALA A 250 11.82 13.65 -17.17
C ALA A 250 11.60 12.17 -17.53
N LEU A 251 11.94 11.23 -16.65
CA LEU A 251 11.61 9.81 -16.84
C LEU A 251 10.09 9.58 -16.82
N ALA A 252 9.38 10.15 -15.85
CA ALA A 252 7.93 10.00 -15.71
C ALA A 252 7.16 10.49 -16.94
N SER A 253 7.54 11.65 -17.50
CA SER A 253 6.88 12.24 -18.66
C SER A 253 7.37 11.73 -20.01
N GLY A 254 8.65 11.34 -20.12
CA GLY A 254 9.30 11.03 -21.39
C GLY A 254 9.51 9.55 -21.69
N ALA A 255 9.61 8.70 -20.66
CA ALA A 255 9.87 7.26 -20.84
C ALA A 255 8.60 6.41 -20.73
N VAL A 256 7.74 6.75 -19.78
CA VAL A 256 6.61 5.91 -19.39
C VAL A 256 5.33 6.36 -20.09
N ARG A 257 4.46 5.39 -20.47
CA ARG A 257 3.20 5.64 -21.19
C ARG A 257 1.94 5.53 -20.31
N VAL A 258 2.12 5.26 -19.02
CA VAL A 258 1.07 5.19 -18.01
C VAL A 258 1.06 6.45 -17.14
N GLU A 259 0.09 6.59 -16.25
CA GLU A 259 0.09 7.69 -15.28
C GLU A 259 1.26 7.52 -14.30
N ALA A 260 2.23 8.42 -14.43
CA ALA A 260 3.49 8.39 -13.69
C ALA A 260 3.85 9.79 -13.17
N ARG A 261 4.58 9.83 -12.06
CA ARG A 261 5.22 11.04 -11.51
C ARG A 261 6.64 10.74 -11.06
N ALA A 262 7.43 11.79 -10.80
CA ALA A 262 8.72 11.64 -10.14
C ALA A 262 8.54 10.90 -8.80
N ALA A 263 9.36 9.90 -8.51
CA ALA A 263 9.27 9.20 -7.23
C ALA A 263 9.57 10.15 -6.07
N GLU A 264 8.72 10.11 -5.05
CA GLU A 264 8.78 11.00 -3.88
C GLU A 264 9.32 10.26 -2.65
N PRO A 265 10.22 10.87 -1.85
CA PRO A 265 10.60 10.32 -0.56
C PRO A 265 9.45 10.45 0.47
N PRO A 266 9.50 9.73 1.61
CA PRO A 266 10.54 8.77 1.99
C PRO A 266 10.44 7.46 1.20
N PHE A 267 11.59 6.82 1.02
CA PHE A 267 11.72 5.50 0.44
C PHE A 267 11.99 4.50 1.57
N TRP A 268 11.07 3.56 1.78
CA TRP A 268 11.10 2.67 2.95
C TRP A 268 12.39 1.84 3.04
N TRP A 269 13.00 1.50 1.90
CA TRP A 269 14.28 0.76 1.85
C TRP A 269 15.49 1.58 2.32
N GLU A 270 15.38 2.90 2.46
CA GLU A 270 16.46 3.75 3.00
C GLU A 270 16.37 3.90 4.52
N THR A 271 15.16 3.79 5.08
CA THR A 271 14.90 4.03 6.51
C THR A 271 14.85 2.75 7.33
N ASP A 272 14.45 1.62 6.73
CA ASP A 272 14.26 0.37 7.44
C ASP A 272 15.55 -0.44 7.54
N ARG A 273 16.00 -0.66 8.78
CA ARG A 273 17.19 -1.48 9.06
C ARG A 273 16.80 -2.95 9.08
N CYS A 274 16.94 -3.60 7.95
CA CYS A 274 16.75 -5.04 7.87
C CYS A 274 17.95 -5.78 8.46
N PRO A 275 17.72 -6.94 9.10
CA PRO A 275 18.81 -7.78 9.57
C PRO A 275 19.76 -8.06 8.39
N PRO A 276 21.08 -8.00 8.59
CA PRO A 276 22.02 -8.28 7.51
C PRO A 276 21.74 -9.69 6.97
N ALA A 277 21.56 -9.80 5.65
CA ALA A 277 21.48 -11.09 5.00
C ALA A 277 22.78 -11.88 5.30
N ALA A 278 22.67 -13.20 5.42
CA ALA A 278 23.86 -14.04 5.50
C ALA A 278 24.77 -13.72 4.29
N PRO A 279 26.09 -13.59 4.48
CA PRO A 279 26.99 -13.20 3.40
C PRO A 279 26.94 -14.25 2.29
N GLN A 280 26.22 -13.94 1.21
CA GLN A 280 26.34 -14.64 -0.05
C GLN A 280 27.41 -13.95 -0.87
N ALA A 281 28.34 -14.72 -1.43
CA ALA A 281 29.37 -14.18 -2.30
C ALA A 281 28.72 -13.68 -3.59
N SER A 282 28.50 -12.37 -3.71
CA SER A 282 28.17 -11.75 -4.99
C SER A 282 29.37 -11.93 -5.92
N GLY A 283 29.18 -12.64 -7.03
CA GLY A 283 30.18 -12.69 -8.09
C GLY A 283 30.35 -11.31 -8.76
N PRO A 284 31.46 -11.04 -9.46
CA PRO A 284 31.56 -9.85 -10.29
C PRO A 284 30.43 -9.86 -11.33
N ALA A 285 29.92 -8.68 -11.70
CA ALA A 285 28.93 -8.57 -12.79
C ALA A 285 29.53 -9.18 -14.06
N ARG A 286 28.90 -10.23 -14.59
CA ARG A 286 29.37 -10.99 -15.76
C ARG A 286 28.69 -10.52 -17.06
N SER A 287 27.71 -9.64 -16.93
CA SER A 287 26.79 -9.25 -17.98
C SER A 287 26.70 -7.72 -18.05
N SER A 288 26.65 -7.18 -19.26
CA SER A 288 26.40 -5.75 -19.51
C SER A 288 24.90 -5.44 -19.61
N ALA A 289 24.03 -6.34 -19.15
CA ALA A 289 22.59 -6.19 -19.25
C ALA A 289 21.98 -5.46 -18.06
N VAL A 290 21.00 -4.58 -18.33
CA VAL A 290 20.01 -4.13 -17.35
C VAL A 290 18.79 -5.03 -17.47
N LEU A 291 18.48 -5.76 -16.41
CA LEU A 291 17.38 -6.71 -16.42
C LEU A 291 16.08 -6.07 -15.94
N HIS A 292 14.97 -6.53 -16.52
CA HIS A 292 13.62 -6.20 -16.06
C HIS A 292 12.69 -7.41 -16.24
N SER A 293 11.53 -7.36 -15.60
CA SER A 293 10.49 -8.37 -15.81
C SER A 293 9.92 -8.26 -17.22
N ARG A 294 9.90 -9.36 -17.98
CA ARG A 294 9.46 -9.40 -19.39
C ARG A 294 8.02 -8.89 -19.60
N GLY A 295 7.14 -9.15 -18.62
CA GLY A 295 5.74 -8.72 -18.65
C GLY A 295 5.50 -7.29 -18.19
N ASP A 296 6.55 -6.54 -17.82
CA ASP A 296 6.44 -5.19 -17.28
C ASP A 296 6.88 -4.14 -18.33
N PRO A 297 5.93 -3.51 -19.04
CA PRO A 297 6.25 -2.53 -20.07
C PRO A 297 6.84 -1.23 -19.49
N VAL A 298 6.53 -0.90 -18.23
CA VAL A 298 7.07 0.30 -17.56
C VAL A 298 8.53 0.07 -17.20
N ALA A 299 8.85 -1.08 -16.60
CA ALA A 299 10.24 -1.45 -16.29
C ALA A 299 11.10 -1.51 -17.55
N ARG A 300 10.56 -2.06 -18.65
CA ARG A 300 11.23 -2.08 -19.95
C ARG A 300 11.56 -0.67 -20.44
N ALA A 301 10.57 0.22 -20.50
CA ALA A 301 10.74 1.57 -21.01
C ALA A 301 11.74 2.39 -20.16
N LEU A 302 11.71 2.21 -18.84
CA LEU A 302 12.69 2.81 -17.93
C LEU A 302 14.10 2.25 -18.18
N ALA A 303 14.26 0.93 -18.29
CA ALA A 303 15.55 0.31 -18.57
C ALA A 303 16.14 0.78 -19.91
N GLU A 304 15.32 0.84 -20.97
CA GLU A 304 15.73 1.34 -22.30
C GLU A 304 16.18 2.79 -22.22
N ARG A 305 15.42 3.63 -21.52
CA ARG A 305 15.77 5.04 -21.34
C ARG A 305 17.07 5.20 -20.54
N LEU A 306 17.25 4.44 -19.47
CA LEU A 306 18.44 4.49 -18.63
C LEU A 306 19.70 4.04 -19.40
N VAL A 307 19.63 2.96 -20.16
CA VAL A 307 20.75 2.49 -21.00
C VAL A 307 21.07 3.51 -22.10
N ALA A 308 20.06 4.13 -22.72
CA ALA A 308 20.26 5.15 -23.74
C ALA A 308 20.95 6.41 -23.19
N ILE A 309 20.61 6.85 -21.97
CA ILE A 309 21.23 8.02 -21.32
C ILE A 309 22.66 7.70 -20.84
N ALA A 310 22.95 6.44 -20.51
CA ALA A 310 24.23 6.07 -19.90
C ALA A 310 25.41 6.17 -20.88
N GLU A 311 25.12 6.20 -22.19
CA GLU A 311 26.09 6.21 -23.29
C GLU A 311 27.19 5.14 -23.12
N ARG A 312 26.85 4.04 -22.43
CA ARG A 312 27.81 3.01 -22.05
C ARG A 312 27.93 1.99 -23.20
N PRO A 313 29.12 1.80 -23.79
CA PRO A 313 29.31 0.83 -24.86
C PRO A 313 28.90 -0.57 -24.38
N ASN A 314 28.15 -1.29 -25.21
CA ASN A 314 27.69 -2.67 -24.97
C ASN A 314 26.66 -2.86 -23.85
N ALA A 315 26.16 -1.79 -23.23
CA ALA A 315 25.02 -1.90 -22.32
C ALA A 315 23.76 -2.29 -23.10
N VAL A 316 23.06 -3.32 -22.62
CA VAL A 316 21.84 -3.83 -23.28
C VAL A 316 20.70 -3.94 -22.28
N VAL A 317 19.47 -3.88 -22.76
CA VAL A 317 18.28 -4.18 -21.94
C VAL A 317 17.83 -5.60 -22.22
N ARG A 318 17.45 -6.34 -21.17
CA ARG A 318 16.95 -7.71 -21.32
C ARG A 318 15.74 -7.98 -20.43
N GLY A 319 14.65 -8.37 -21.07
CA GLY A 319 13.43 -8.86 -20.40
C GLY A 319 13.53 -10.35 -20.07
N VAL A 320 13.49 -10.68 -18.79
CA VAL A 320 13.56 -12.05 -18.25
C VAL A 320 12.26 -12.42 -17.52
N GLU A 321 12.03 -13.72 -17.29
CA GLU A 321 10.87 -14.13 -16.49
C GLU A 321 11.01 -13.70 -15.02
N PRO A 322 9.93 -13.48 -14.26
CA PRO A 322 10.01 -12.97 -12.88
C PRO A 322 10.90 -13.80 -11.94
N SER A 323 10.87 -15.13 -12.05
CA SER A 323 11.71 -16.03 -11.24
C SER A 323 13.20 -15.94 -11.62
N GLU A 324 13.49 -15.78 -12.91
CA GLU A 324 14.84 -15.56 -13.43
C GLU A 324 15.37 -14.19 -12.97
N LEU A 325 14.53 -13.15 -13.02
CA LEU A 325 14.86 -11.83 -12.50
C LEU A 325 15.22 -11.88 -11.01
N SER A 326 14.39 -12.55 -10.20
CA SER A 326 14.65 -12.71 -8.78
C SER A 326 15.97 -13.43 -8.52
N THR A 327 16.25 -14.50 -9.28
CA THR A 327 17.49 -15.27 -9.14
C THR A 327 18.71 -14.43 -9.52
N ALA A 328 18.64 -13.71 -10.65
CA ALA A 328 19.71 -12.84 -11.12
C ALA A 328 19.94 -11.66 -10.16
N LEU A 329 18.88 -11.06 -9.64
CA LEU A 329 18.93 -9.98 -8.65
C LEU A 329 19.65 -10.45 -7.38
N SER A 330 19.27 -11.59 -6.82
CA SER A 330 19.94 -12.15 -5.64
C SER A 330 21.43 -12.46 -5.89
N ALA A 331 21.76 -12.92 -7.10
CA ALA A 331 23.14 -13.19 -7.48
C ALA A 331 23.97 -11.92 -7.75
N GLY A 332 23.33 -10.81 -8.14
CA GLY A 332 24.00 -9.54 -8.44
C GLY A 332 24.93 -9.60 -9.67
N THR A 333 24.62 -10.45 -10.64
CA THR A 333 25.49 -10.79 -11.79
C THR A 333 25.40 -9.84 -12.98
N ASP A 334 24.50 -8.86 -12.95
CA ASP A 334 24.18 -7.99 -14.09
C ASP A 334 24.46 -6.52 -13.78
N LEU A 335 24.35 -5.66 -14.80
CA LEU A 335 24.68 -4.24 -14.71
C LEU A 335 23.75 -3.48 -13.75
N GLY A 336 22.49 -3.94 -13.67
CA GLY A 336 21.46 -3.38 -12.80
C GLY A 336 20.10 -4.03 -13.07
N TYR A 337 19.13 -3.73 -12.21
CA TYR A 337 17.80 -4.32 -12.26
C TYR A 337 16.75 -3.22 -12.11
N VAL A 338 15.83 -3.11 -13.06
CA VAL A 338 14.65 -2.24 -12.90
C VAL A 338 13.52 -3.08 -12.33
N VAL A 339 13.12 -2.76 -11.10
CA VAL A 339 12.13 -3.50 -10.33
C VAL A 339 10.98 -2.59 -9.90
N ALA A 340 9.76 -3.13 -9.87
CA ALA A 340 8.60 -2.48 -9.29
C ALA A 340 8.52 -2.84 -7.80
N LEU A 341 8.54 -1.83 -6.95
CA LEU A 341 8.42 -1.96 -5.49
C LEU A 341 7.08 -1.40 -5.04
N PRO A 342 6.47 -1.96 -3.97
CA PRO A 342 5.28 -1.34 -3.39
C PRO A 342 5.66 0.05 -2.86
N ARG A 343 4.80 1.05 -3.09
CA ARG A 343 5.03 2.41 -2.56
C ARG A 343 5.06 2.42 -1.03
N ARG A 344 4.25 1.54 -0.42
CA ARG A 344 4.22 1.23 1.01
C ARG A 344 4.47 -0.26 1.21
N ALA A 345 5.61 -0.61 1.77
CA ALA A 345 5.89 -2.00 2.14
C ALA A 345 5.28 -2.31 3.52
N LEU A 346 4.41 -3.31 3.58
CA LEU A 346 3.86 -3.79 4.86
C LEU A 346 4.90 -4.53 5.70
N VAL A 347 5.83 -5.21 5.02
CA VAL A 347 6.96 -5.92 5.62
C VAL A 347 8.23 -5.58 4.82
N PRO A 348 8.83 -4.39 5.03
CA PRO A 348 9.97 -3.88 4.27
C PRO A 348 11.10 -4.90 4.07
N CYS A 349 11.48 -5.61 5.13
CA CYS A 349 12.57 -6.56 5.08
C CYS A 349 12.30 -7.82 4.29
N ARG A 350 11.03 -8.16 4.06
CA ARG A 350 10.68 -9.23 3.13
C ARG A 350 10.85 -8.78 1.68
N GLU A 351 10.48 -7.53 1.38
CA GLU A 351 10.51 -6.98 0.02
C GLU A 351 11.95 -6.88 -0.53
N ILE A 352 12.96 -6.68 0.34
CA ILE A 352 14.38 -6.61 -0.05
C ILE A 352 15.20 -7.85 0.33
N ALA A 353 14.57 -8.90 0.88
CA ALA A 353 15.29 -10.11 1.33
C ALA A 353 16.10 -10.79 0.22
N GLY A 354 15.69 -10.62 -1.04
CA GLY A 354 16.34 -11.18 -2.22
C GLY A 354 17.36 -10.24 -2.88
N TRP A 355 17.67 -9.08 -2.30
CA TRP A 355 18.64 -8.16 -2.89
C TRP A 355 20.08 -8.59 -2.60
N PRO A 356 21.05 -8.28 -3.50
CA PRO A 356 22.43 -8.61 -3.25
C PRO A 356 22.96 -7.79 -2.06
N PRO A 357 23.84 -8.36 -1.20
CA PRO A 357 24.43 -7.63 -0.08
C PRO A 357 25.11 -6.33 -0.53
N GLY A 358 24.79 -5.22 0.14
CA GLY A 358 25.32 -3.89 -0.18
C GLY A 358 24.77 -3.28 -1.47
N ALA A 359 23.71 -3.84 -2.04
CA ALA A 359 23.02 -3.21 -3.16
C ALA A 359 22.55 -1.81 -2.79
N THR A 360 22.57 -0.92 -3.78
CA THR A 360 21.96 0.41 -3.70
C THR A 360 20.72 0.41 -4.59
N ALA A 361 19.71 1.19 -4.21
CA ALA A 361 18.50 1.35 -4.99
C ALA A 361 18.23 2.83 -5.21
N VAL A 362 17.95 3.19 -6.46
CA VAL A 362 17.64 4.55 -6.88
C VAL A 362 16.17 4.58 -7.31
N ALA A 363 15.35 5.38 -6.64
CA ALA A 363 13.96 5.56 -7.02
C ALA A 363 13.87 6.27 -8.38
N LEU A 364 12.99 5.81 -9.27
CA LEU A 364 12.83 6.37 -10.61
C LEU A 364 11.51 7.13 -10.72
N VAL A 365 10.39 6.41 -10.68
CA VAL A 365 9.05 6.97 -10.88
C VAL A 365 8.05 6.27 -9.96
N ASP A 366 7.06 7.02 -9.49
CA ASP A 366 5.84 6.44 -8.93
C ASP A 366 4.82 6.26 -10.05
N THR A 367 4.11 5.14 -10.06
CA THR A 367 3.00 4.87 -10.99
C THR A 367 1.73 4.53 -10.24
N ARG A 368 0.59 4.78 -10.89
CA ARG A 368 -0.71 4.32 -10.42
C ARG A 368 -1.55 3.83 -11.58
N ASP A 369 -2.47 2.93 -11.27
CA ASP A 369 -3.54 2.55 -12.18
C ASP A 369 -4.76 3.45 -11.98
N ARG A 370 -5.76 3.29 -12.84
CA ARG A 370 -7.10 3.85 -12.64
C ARG A 370 -8.14 2.73 -12.60
N LEU A 371 -9.23 3.02 -11.92
CA LEU A 371 -10.46 2.23 -12.02
C LEU A 371 -11.40 2.85 -13.03
N ILE A 372 -11.91 2.03 -13.94
CA ILE A 372 -13.11 2.31 -14.71
C ILE A 372 -14.25 1.61 -13.99
N VAL A 373 -15.27 2.36 -13.58
CA VAL A 373 -16.41 1.86 -12.81
C VAL A 373 -17.70 2.20 -13.55
N ARG A 374 -18.55 1.21 -13.76
CA ARG A 374 -19.87 1.41 -14.36
C ARG A 374 -20.84 2.00 -13.35
N HIS A 375 -21.66 2.94 -13.79
CA HIS A 375 -22.77 3.42 -12.98
C HIS A 375 -23.70 2.26 -12.56
N GLY A 376 -24.20 2.31 -11.33
CA GLY A 376 -25.01 1.26 -10.71
C GLY A 376 -24.21 0.22 -9.93
N VAL A 377 -22.87 0.25 -9.97
CA VAL A 377 -22.04 -0.59 -9.10
C VAL A 377 -22.19 -0.14 -7.65
N PRO A 378 -22.44 -1.06 -6.69
CA PRO A 378 -22.49 -0.75 -5.27
C PRO A 378 -21.21 -0.07 -4.76
N PRO A 379 -21.25 0.67 -3.64
CA PRO A 379 -20.08 1.33 -3.10
C PRO A 379 -18.90 0.37 -2.86
N LEU A 380 -17.71 0.81 -3.29
CA LEU A 380 -16.46 0.05 -3.13
C LEU A 380 -15.48 0.86 -2.29
N GLU A 381 -14.83 0.23 -1.33
CA GLU A 381 -13.70 0.80 -0.60
C GLU A 381 -12.39 0.49 -1.35
N VAL A 382 -11.53 1.50 -1.47
CA VAL A 382 -10.19 1.39 -2.07
C VAL A 382 -9.15 1.34 -0.96
N GLU A 383 -8.29 0.33 -1.01
CA GLU A 383 -7.15 0.17 -0.09
C GLU A 383 -5.91 0.93 -0.60
N TYR A 384 -4.92 1.06 0.28
CA TYR A 384 -3.64 1.74 0.03
C TYR A 384 -2.86 1.28 -1.22
N ASP A 385 -3.08 0.05 -1.69
CA ASP A 385 -2.43 -0.56 -2.86
C ASP A 385 -3.35 -0.66 -4.08
N GLY A 386 -4.49 0.03 -4.02
CA GLY A 386 -5.51 0.02 -5.06
C GLY A 386 -6.32 -1.28 -5.13
N ALA A 387 -6.23 -2.18 -4.15
CA ALA A 387 -7.20 -3.26 -4.00
C ALA A 387 -8.58 -2.66 -3.69
N ILE A 388 -9.63 -3.34 -4.18
CA ILE A 388 -11.02 -2.94 -3.97
C ILE A 388 -11.76 -3.95 -3.13
N ARG A 389 -12.66 -3.47 -2.28
CA ARG A 389 -13.58 -4.31 -1.50
C ARG A 389 -14.99 -3.75 -1.54
N PRO A 390 -16.01 -4.60 -1.51
CA PRO A 390 -17.35 -4.11 -1.28
C PRO A 390 -17.48 -3.51 0.11
N VAL A 391 -18.18 -2.39 0.22
CA VAL A 391 -18.57 -1.84 1.51
C VAL A 391 -19.66 -2.74 2.11
N PRO A 392 -19.53 -3.20 3.38
CA PRO A 392 -20.59 -3.96 4.03
C PRO A 392 -21.88 -3.11 4.11
N PHE A 393 -23.02 -3.71 3.77
CA PHE A 393 -24.31 -3.10 4.09
C PHE A 393 -24.48 -3.09 5.62
N ARG A 394 -24.87 -1.93 6.16
CA ARG A 394 -25.19 -1.78 7.58
C ARG A 394 -26.67 -1.93 7.82
#